data_AF-A0A5J4UWW4-F1
#
_entry.id   AF-A0A5J4UWW4-F1
#
_cell.length_a   1.000
_cell.length_b   1.000
_cell.length_c   1.000
_cell.angle_alpha   90.00
_cell.angle_beta   90.00
_cell.angle_gamma   90.00
#
_symmetry.space_group_name_H-M   'P 1'
#
loop_
_entity.id
_entity.type
_entity.pdbx_description
1 polymer ?
#
loop_
_entity_poly.entity_id
_entity_poly.type
_entity_poly.pdbx_seq_one_letter_code
_entity_poly.pdbx_strand_id
1 'polypeptide(L)'
;MVTQSKPSKKIVYKNIPENLTEEEKMAFQDITVEQTCDSITAFAFLSFGINNQCLVDLTCISNTEIPNQTTKCSDGSKITKYLKGYKQALFIGGVEDIKEALIRFGAVHYIASSDTDTDSIGIIIGWENNKWIVIKGLNLDTQIITENIPTTLMYAGYVLVDAVIKSGASIGMVFASAMIPFLALFW
;
A
#
# COMPACT_ATOMS: atom_id res chain seq x y z
N MET A 1 -0.03 -26.58 -3.17
CA MET A 1 -0.39 -25.43 -4.01
C MET A 1 0.58 -25.41 -5.19
N VAL A 2 0.09 -25.22 -6.41
CA VAL A 2 0.96 -25.12 -7.59
C VAL A 2 1.56 -23.72 -7.58
N THR A 3 2.89 -23.62 -7.44
CA THR A 3 3.63 -22.37 -7.58
C THR A 3 3.48 -21.87 -9.01
N GLN A 4 2.61 -20.89 -9.23
CA GLN A 4 2.50 -20.22 -10.51
C GLN A 4 3.53 -19.09 -10.58
N SER A 5 4.46 -19.17 -11.52
CA SER A 5 5.41 -18.11 -11.79
C SER A 5 5.48 -17.81 -13.29
N LYS A 6 5.73 -16.53 -13.61
CA LYS A 6 5.98 -16.07 -14.99
C LYS A 6 7.33 -15.37 -15.08
N PRO A 7 7.87 -15.20 -16.30
CA PRO A 7 9.12 -14.45 -16.49
C PRO A 7 9.05 -13.09 -15.80
N SER A 8 10.06 -12.79 -15.01
CA SER A 8 10.15 -11.54 -14.26
C SER A 8 10.24 -10.34 -15.20
N LYS A 9 9.70 -9.21 -14.76
CA LYS A 9 9.85 -7.92 -15.45
C LYS A 9 10.92 -7.10 -14.75
N LYS A 10 11.67 -6.29 -15.49
CA LYS A 10 12.71 -5.42 -14.93
C LYS A 10 12.27 -3.96 -14.92
N ILE A 11 12.44 -3.30 -13.79
CA ILE A 11 12.42 -1.84 -13.66
C ILE A 11 13.86 -1.38 -13.83
N VAL A 12 14.08 -0.51 -14.82
CA VAL A 12 15.42 0.00 -15.16
C VAL A 12 15.49 1.47 -14.80
N TYR A 13 16.45 1.85 -13.97
CA TYR A 13 16.71 3.25 -13.67
C TYR A 13 17.43 3.90 -14.84
N LYS A 14 16.93 5.06 -15.27
CA LYS A 14 17.49 5.83 -16.39
C LYS A 14 17.85 7.22 -15.90
N ASN A 15 18.82 7.85 -16.57
CA ASN A 15 19.25 9.23 -16.29
C ASN A 15 19.74 9.42 -14.84
N ILE A 16 20.47 8.44 -14.30
CA ILE A 16 21.10 8.55 -12.98
C ILE A 16 22.16 9.66 -13.04
N PRO A 17 22.13 10.68 -12.17
CA PRO A 17 23.12 11.75 -12.20
C PRO A 17 24.55 11.24 -11.94
N GLU A 18 25.50 11.69 -12.75
CA GLU A 18 26.91 11.25 -12.67
C GLU A 18 27.61 11.74 -11.40
N ASN A 19 27.14 12.84 -10.81
CA ASN A 19 27.73 13.50 -9.65
C ASN A 19 27.35 12.87 -8.30
N LEU A 20 26.60 11.77 -8.30
CA LEU A 20 26.29 11.02 -7.10
C LEU A 20 27.51 10.22 -6.62
N THR A 21 27.64 10.08 -5.30
CA THR A 21 28.56 9.13 -4.68
C THR A 21 28.17 7.70 -5.02
N GLU A 22 29.10 6.75 -4.89
CA GLU A 22 28.80 5.33 -5.12
C GLU A 22 27.73 4.80 -4.16
N GLU A 23 27.69 5.30 -2.92
CA GLU A 23 26.66 4.98 -1.94
C GLU A 23 25.27 5.48 -2.39
N GLU A 24 25.17 6.70 -2.89
CA GLU A 24 23.90 7.23 -3.43
C GLU A 24 23.46 6.48 -4.69
N LYS A 25 24.40 6.05 -5.54
CA LYS A 25 24.09 5.21 -6.71
C LYS A 25 23.51 3.85 -6.33
N MET A 26 23.80 3.33 -5.14
CA MET A 26 23.20 2.08 -4.66
C MET A 26 21.67 2.17 -4.50
N ALA A 27 21.11 3.37 -4.37
CA ALA A 27 19.66 3.58 -4.35
C ALA A 27 18.97 3.40 -5.72
N PHE A 28 19.73 3.36 -6.81
CA PHE A 28 19.23 3.32 -8.20
C PHE A 28 19.51 1.99 -8.90
N GLN A 29 19.48 0.89 -8.17
CA GLN A 29 19.69 -0.44 -8.73
C GLN A 29 18.45 -0.95 -9.47
N ASP A 30 18.66 -1.54 -10.65
CA ASP A 30 17.59 -2.18 -11.40
C ASP A 30 16.85 -3.23 -10.56
N ILE A 31 15.53 -3.17 -10.56
CA ILE A 31 14.70 -4.04 -9.74
C ILE A 31 14.09 -5.12 -10.64
N THR A 32 14.30 -6.37 -10.27
CA THR A 32 13.59 -7.49 -10.89
C THR A 32 12.30 -7.73 -10.12
N VAL A 33 11.16 -7.54 -10.80
CA VAL A 33 9.83 -7.82 -10.27
C VAL A 33 9.48 -9.25 -10.62
N GLU A 34 9.54 -10.12 -9.61
CA GLU A 34 9.08 -11.50 -9.72
C GLU A 34 7.57 -11.53 -9.93
N GLN A 35 7.12 -12.30 -10.93
CA GLN A 35 5.70 -12.56 -11.11
C GLN A 35 5.36 -13.85 -10.38
N THR A 36 4.92 -13.71 -9.13
CA THR A 36 4.53 -14.81 -8.24
C THR A 36 3.37 -14.36 -7.34
N CYS A 37 2.53 -15.29 -6.92
CA CYS A 37 1.50 -15.05 -5.90
C CYS A 37 2.07 -15.08 -4.47
N ASP A 38 3.32 -15.54 -4.30
CA ASP A 38 3.95 -15.79 -3.00
C ASP A 38 4.95 -14.68 -2.61
N SER A 39 4.86 -13.50 -3.22
CA SER A 39 5.81 -12.40 -2.97
C SER A 39 5.44 -11.60 -1.73
N ILE A 40 6.36 -11.58 -0.76
CA ILE A 40 6.28 -10.68 0.42
C ILE A 40 6.54 -9.21 0.08
N THR A 41 7.12 -8.91 -1.09
CA THR A 41 7.47 -7.54 -1.52
C THR A 41 6.41 -6.92 -2.42
N ALA A 42 5.36 -7.65 -2.79
CA ALA A 42 4.31 -7.19 -3.69
C ALA A 42 3.68 -5.86 -3.24
N PHE A 43 3.53 -5.66 -1.92
CA PHE A 43 2.97 -4.43 -1.34
C PHE A 43 3.80 -3.18 -1.69
N ALA A 44 5.13 -3.30 -1.82
CA ALA A 44 6.01 -2.18 -2.19
C ALA A 44 5.71 -1.65 -3.61
N PHE A 45 5.15 -2.49 -4.48
CA PHE A 45 4.79 -2.10 -5.85
C PHE A 45 3.34 -1.64 -5.99
N LEU A 46 2.55 -1.61 -4.91
CA LEU A 46 1.13 -1.26 -4.97
C LEU A 46 0.91 0.15 -5.53
N SER A 47 1.63 1.15 -5.01
CA SER A 47 1.56 2.53 -5.54
C SER A 47 1.95 2.61 -7.01
N PHE A 48 2.99 1.87 -7.43
CA PHE A 48 3.41 1.83 -8.83
C PHE A 48 2.32 1.22 -9.72
N GLY A 49 1.72 0.11 -9.28
CA GLY A 49 0.64 -0.59 -9.98
C GLY A 49 -0.61 0.26 -10.12
N ILE A 50 -1.11 0.83 -9.02
CA ILE A 50 -2.31 1.67 -9.02
C ILE A 50 -2.12 2.94 -9.87
N ASN A 51 -0.96 3.61 -9.71
CA ASN A 51 -0.70 4.85 -10.42
C ASN A 51 -0.65 4.66 -11.95
N ASN A 52 -0.04 3.56 -12.43
CA ASN A 52 0.15 3.33 -13.86
C ASN A 52 -0.95 2.48 -14.51
N GLN A 53 -1.39 1.42 -13.82
CA GLN A 53 -2.21 0.35 -14.39
C GLN A 53 -3.59 0.21 -13.76
N CYS A 54 -3.89 0.96 -12.68
CA CYS A 54 -5.17 0.99 -11.95
C CYS A 54 -5.55 -0.33 -11.25
N LEU A 55 -6.71 -0.35 -10.57
CA LEU A 55 -7.36 -1.57 -10.09
C LEU A 55 -8.50 -1.98 -11.01
N VAL A 56 -8.75 -3.29 -11.08
CA VAL A 56 -9.78 -3.91 -11.91
C VAL A 56 -10.56 -4.89 -11.04
N ASP A 57 -11.85 -5.05 -11.32
CA ASP A 57 -12.72 -5.97 -10.60
C ASP A 57 -12.29 -7.44 -10.78
N LEU A 58 -12.42 -8.24 -9.72
CA LEU A 58 -12.04 -9.66 -9.73
C LEU A 58 -12.86 -10.50 -10.72
N THR A 59 -14.10 -10.07 -11.02
CA THR A 59 -14.96 -10.69 -12.02
C THR A 59 -14.45 -10.47 -13.45
N CYS A 60 -13.65 -9.41 -13.66
CA CYS A 60 -13.03 -9.10 -14.94
C CYS A 60 -11.66 -9.77 -15.09
N ILE A 61 -10.78 -9.63 -14.10
CA ILE A 61 -9.45 -10.29 -14.05
C ILE A 61 -9.32 -11.00 -12.71
N SER A 62 -9.21 -12.33 -12.73
CA SER A 62 -9.05 -13.13 -11.51
C SER A 62 -7.77 -12.76 -10.76
N ASN A 63 -7.84 -12.77 -9.43
CA ASN A 63 -6.70 -12.63 -8.52
C ASN A 63 -6.19 -13.98 -7.96
N THR A 64 -6.74 -15.11 -8.43
CA THR A 64 -6.33 -16.46 -7.98
C THR A 64 -5.13 -17.00 -8.74
N GLU A 65 -4.73 -16.33 -9.83
CA GLU A 65 -3.63 -16.74 -10.69
C GLU A 65 -2.98 -15.51 -11.34
N ILE A 66 -1.78 -15.70 -11.89
CA ILE A 66 -1.11 -14.62 -12.62
C ILE A 66 -1.77 -14.47 -14.00
N PRO A 67 -2.41 -13.34 -14.32
CA PRO A 67 -3.20 -13.20 -15.54
C PRO A 67 -2.35 -13.31 -16.82
N ASN A 68 -2.86 -13.99 -17.84
CA ASN A 68 -2.21 -14.12 -19.16
C ASN A 68 -2.32 -12.84 -20.01
N GLN A 69 -3.37 -12.04 -19.79
CA GLN A 69 -3.59 -10.75 -20.41
C GLN A 69 -4.14 -9.76 -19.38
N THR A 70 -3.87 -8.47 -19.57
CA THR A 70 -4.31 -7.39 -18.66
C THR A 70 -5.00 -6.25 -19.41
N THR A 71 -5.43 -6.49 -20.65
CA THR A 71 -6.00 -5.46 -21.54
C THR A 71 -7.50 -5.62 -21.78
N LYS A 72 -8.07 -6.79 -21.47
CA LYS A 72 -9.50 -7.13 -21.55
C LYS A 72 -9.89 -8.03 -20.38
N CYS A 73 -11.18 -8.05 -20.06
CA CYS A 73 -11.74 -9.01 -19.13
C CYS A 73 -11.74 -10.43 -19.72
N SER A 74 -11.92 -11.45 -18.86
CA SER A 74 -11.99 -12.85 -19.28
C SER A 74 -13.11 -13.16 -20.28
N ASP A 75 -14.18 -12.38 -20.27
CA ASP A 75 -15.30 -12.46 -21.23
C ASP A 75 -15.05 -11.67 -22.55
N GLY A 76 -13.87 -11.06 -22.69
CA GLY A 76 -13.49 -10.25 -23.84
C GLY A 76 -13.99 -8.79 -23.79
N SER A 77 -14.75 -8.41 -22.76
CA SER A 77 -15.22 -7.04 -22.57
C SER A 77 -14.09 -6.06 -22.22
N LYS A 78 -14.40 -4.76 -22.27
CA LYS A 78 -13.45 -3.70 -21.92
C LYS A 78 -13.26 -3.64 -20.40
N ILE A 79 -12.01 -3.45 -19.98
CA ILE A 79 -11.67 -3.24 -18.57
C ILE A 79 -12.24 -1.91 -18.07
N THR A 80 -12.97 -1.96 -16.95
CA THR A 80 -13.26 -0.78 -16.13
C THR A 80 -12.10 -0.54 -15.17
N LYS A 81 -11.63 0.71 -15.12
CA LYS A 81 -10.43 1.10 -14.39
C LYS A 81 -10.79 1.90 -13.15
N TYR A 82 -10.33 1.46 -11.99
CA TYR A 82 -10.55 2.12 -10.70
C TYR A 82 -9.25 2.65 -10.11
N LEU A 83 -9.32 3.78 -9.40
CA LEU A 83 -8.18 4.38 -8.69
C LEU A 83 -6.95 4.69 -9.58
N LYS A 84 -7.13 4.79 -10.89
CA LYS A 84 -6.03 5.12 -11.80
C LYS A 84 -5.43 6.47 -11.40
N GLY A 85 -4.12 6.50 -11.15
CA GLY A 85 -3.41 7.70 -10.74
C GLY A 85 -3.34 7.91 -9.23
N TYR A 86 -4.05 7.14 -8.41
CA TYR A 86 -3.93 7.23 -6.96
C TYR A 86 -2.54 6.78 -6.49
N LYS A 87 -2.17 7.20 -5.28
CA LYS A 87 -0.91 6.87 -4.59
C LYS A 87 -1.16 6.54 -3.12
N GLN A 88 -0.26 5.78 -2.51
CA GLN A 88 -0.23 5.62 -1.06
C GLN A 88 0.35 6.88 -0.42
N ALA A 89 -0.35 7.45 0.55
CA ALA A 89 0.16 8.49 1.44
C ALA A 89 0.34 7.89 2.83
N LEU A 90 1.55 8.06 3.39
CA LEU A 90 1.84 7.68 4.76
C LEU A 90 1.08 8.61 5.71
N PHE A 91 0.52 8.04 6.77
CA PHE A 91 0.02 8.80 7.91
C PHE A 91 0.59 8.22 9.21
N ILE A 92 0.70 9.08 10.22
CA ILE A 92 1.01 8.71 11.61
C ILE A 92 0.09 9.56 12.48
N GLY A 93 -0.64 8.93 13.41
CA GLY A 93 -1.58 9.65 14.26
C GLY A 93 -2.24 8.78 15.30
N GLY A 94 -3.04 9.41 16.17
CA GLY A 94 -3.87 8.74 17.15
C GLY A 94 -5.22 8.31 16.59
N VAL A 95 -6.12 7.90 17.49
CA VAL A 95 -7.47 7.44 17.15
C VAL A 95 -8.27 8.46 16.34
N GLU A 96 -8.21 9.74 16.71
CA GLU A 96 -8.99 10.78 16.04
C GLU A 96 -8.45 11.06 14.63
N ASP A 97 -7.14 10.98 14.43
CA ASP A 97 -6.54 11.10 13.09
C ASP A 97 -6.97 9.95 12.18
N ILE A 98 -7.09 8.72 12.72
CA ILE A 98 -7.65 7.57 11.97
C ILE A 98 -9.10 7.83 11.56
N LYS A 99 -9.93 8.33 12.47
CA LYS A 99 -11.34 8.64 12.14
C LYS A 99 -11.42 9.70 11.05
N GLU A 100 -10.61 10.75 11.14
CA GLU A 100 -10.54 11.78 10.11
C GLU A 100 -10.07 11.22 8.78
N ALA A 101 -9.04 10.37 8.78
CA ALA A 101 -8.56 9.68 7.58
C ALA A 101 -9.64 8.79 6.95
N LEU A 102 -10.40 8.05 7.76
CA LEU A 102 -11.51 7.21 7.30
C LEU A 102 -12.61 8.04 6.62
N ILE A 103 -12.97 9.19 7.19
CA ILE A 103 -13.99 10.09 6.62
C ILE A 103 -13.52 10.69 5.30
N ARG A 104 -12.25 11.08 5.20
CA ARG A 104 -11.71 11.81 4.04
C ARG A 104 -11.28 10.90 2.90
N PHE A 105 -10.63 9.78 3.22
CA PHE A 105 -9.92 8.94 2.27
C PHE A 105 -10.50 7.52 2.18
N GLY A 106 -11.44 7.17 3.06
CA GLY A 106 -11.99 5.83 3.14
C GLY A 106 -11.03 4.88 3.88
N ALA A 107 -10.99 3.63 3.44
CA ALA A 107 -10.27 2.57 4.13
C ALA A 107 -8.80 2.91 4.44
N VAL A 108 -8.38 2.63 5.66
CA VAL A 108 -7.03 2.92 6.17
C VAL A 108 -6.27 1.62 6.37
N HIS A 109 -5.20 1.40 5.61
CA HIS A 109 -4.25 0.33 5.92
C HIS A 109 -3.42 0.77 7.11
N TYR A 110 -3.47 0.04 8.22
CA TYR A 110 -2.77 0.40 9.44
C TYR A 110 -1.78 -0.68 9.85
N ILE A 111 -0.74 -0.21 10.52
CA ILE A 111 0.26 -0.97 11.25
C ILE A 111 0.22 -0.37 12.66
N ALA A 112 -0.34 -1.11 13.61
CA ALA A 112 -0.28 -0.73 15.01
C ALA A 112 0.80 -1.56 15.69
N SER A 113 1.83 -0.88 16.17
CA SER A 113 2.80 -1.43 17.09
C SER A 113 2.17 -1.51 18.47
N SER A 114 2.08 -2.71 19.04
CA SER A 114 1.81 -2.88 20.47
C SER A 114 3.13 -3.13 21.21
N ASP A 115 3.18 -2.80 22.50
CA ASP A 115 4.30 -3.15 23.39
C ASP A 115 4.50 -4.66 23.54
N THR A 116 3.55 -5.46 23.07
CA THR A 116 3.69 -6.91 22.86
C THR A 116 4.05 -7.15 21.41
N ASP A 117 5.10 -7.92 21.12
CA ASP A 117 5.79 -8.21 19.83
C ASP A 117 4.95 -8.65 18.61
N THR A 118 3.67 -8.32 18.53
CA THR A 118 2.79 -8.59 17.40
C THR A 118 2.34 -7.27 16.79
N ASP A 119 3.05 -6.81 15.76
CA ASP A 119 2.53 -5.75 14.89
C ASP A 119 1.18 -6.20 14.35
N SER A 120 0.12 -5.47 14.69
CA SER A 120 -1.19 -5.73 14.12
C SER A 120 -1.29 -4.97 12.80
N ILE A 121 -1.43 -5.73 11.70
CA ILE A 121 -1.59 -5.20 10.36
C ILE A 121 -3.01 -5.50 9.90
N GLY A 122 -3.66 -4.51 9.30
CA GLY A 122 -4.99 -4.70 8.74
C GLY A 122 -5.49 -3.48 7.99
N ILE A 123 -6.76 -3.52 7.60
CA ILE A 123 -7.44 -2.39 6.95
C ILE A 123 -8.64 -2.00 7.81
N ILE A 124 -8.61 -0.81 8.39
CA ILE A 124 -9.76 -0.24 9.07
C ILE A 124 -10.70 0.30 8.00
N ILE A 125 -11.97 -0.12 8.03
CA ILE A 125 -12.99 0.31 7.06
C ILE A 125 -14.08 1.17 7.71
N GLY A 126 -14.08 1.29 9.02
CA GLY A 126 -15.03 2.10 9.78
C GLY A 126 -14.93 1.84 11.28
N TRP A 127 -15.89 2.40 12.01
CA TRP A 127 -16.07 2.15 13.44
C TRP A 127 -17.55 2.16 13.79
N GLU A 128 -17.92 1.38 14.80
CA GLU A 128 -19.26 1.36 15.37
C GLU A 128 -19.16 1.06 16.87
N ASN A 129 -19.98 1.71 17.70
CA ASN A 129 -20.06 1.43 19.15
C ASN A 129 -18.69 1.41 19.86
N ASN A 130 -17.81 2.36 19.52
CA ASN A 130 -16.44 2.48 20.05
C ASN A 130 -15.52 1.28 19.73
N LYS A 131 -15.76 0.61 18.61
CA LYS A 131 -14.92 -0.47 18.07
C LYS A 131 -14.54 -0.18 16.62
N TRP A 132 -13.32 -0.52 16.25
CA TRP A 132 -12.90 -0.56 14.85
C TRP A 132 -13.59 -1.71 14.13
N ILE A 133 -13.98 -1.48 12.87
CA ILE A 133 -14.34 -2.52 11.91
C ILE A 133 -13.12 -2.73 11.03
N VAL A 134 -12.51 -3.91 11.12
CA VAL A 134 -11.19 -4.20 10.54
C VAL A 134 -11.27 -5.40 9.62
N ILE A 135 -10.61 -5.32 8.48
CA ILE A 135 -10.31 -6.45 7.61
C ILE A 135 -8.90 -6.96 7.96
N LYS A 136 -8.79 -8.23 8.36
CA LYS A 136 -7.50 -8.91 8.61
C LYS A 136 -7.38 -10.16 7.75
N GLY A 137 -6.14 -10.45 7.31
CA GLY A 137 -5.77 -11.74 6.77
C GLY A 137 -5.38 -12.67 7.91
N LEU A 138 -6.25 -13.61 8.26
CA LEU A 138 -5.99 -14.65 9.26
C LEU A 138 -5.91 -15.99 8.54
N ASN A 139 -4.74 -16.64 8.57
CA ASN A 139 -4.54 -17.97 7.98
C ASN A 139 -4.96 -18.09 6.51
N LEU A 140 -4.61 -17.10 5.67
CA LEU A 140 -4.98 -16.99 4.25
C LEU A 140 -6.46 -16.65 3.97
N ASP A 141 -7.30 -16.56 5.00
CA ASP A 141 -8.67 -16.10 4.88
C ASP A 141 -8.79 -14.63 5.30
N THR A 142 -9.57 -13.88 4.53
CA THR A 142 -9.88 -12.48 4.85
C THR A 142 -11.14 -12.44 5.69
N GLN A 143 -11.05 -11.86 6.89
CA GLN A 143 -12.19 -11.73 7.80
C GLN A 143 -12.44 -10.27 8.16
N ILE A 144 -13.73 -9.91 8.24
CA ILE A 144 -14.17 -8.64 8.83
C ILE A 144 -14.43 -8.91 10.32
N ILE A 145 -13.70 -8.23 11.18
CA ILE A 145 -13.79 -8.37 12.63
C ILE A 145 -14.00 -7.00 13.27
N THR A 146 -14.46 -7.01 14.53
CA THR A 146 -14.54 -5.80 15.34
C THR A 146 -13.53 -5.84 16.47
N GLU A 147 -12.76 -4.78 16.64
CA GLU A 147 -11.73 -4.68 17.68
C GLU A 147 -11.96 -3.45 18.55
N ASN A 148 -11.59 -3.54 19.84
CA ASN A 148 -11.63 -2.35 20.68
C ASN A 148 -10.67 -1.30 20.13
N ILE A 149 -11.02 -0.02 20.29
CA ILE A 149 -10.15 1.09 19.90
C ILE A 149 -9.14 1.35 21.02
N PRO A 150 -7.85 1.00 20.87
CA PRO A 150 -6.85 1.40 21.85
C PRO A 150 -6.62 2.91 21.74
N THR A 151 -6.94 3.63 22.81
CA THR A 151 -6.88 5.11 22.86
C THR A 151 -5.49 5.66 23.13
N THR A 152 -4.55 4.80 23.54
CA THR A 152 -3.18 5.18 23.89
C THR A 152 -2.15 4.82 22.80
N LEU A 153 -2.55 4.09 21.77
CA LEU A 153 -1.65 3.68 20.69
C LEU A 153 -1.58 4.74 19.60
N MET A 154 -0.38 4.91 19.06
CA MET A 154 -0.19 5.56 17.77
C MET A 154 -0.36 4.53 16.66
N TYR A 155 -0.97 4.97 15.57
CA TYR A 155 -1.14 4.21 14.35
C TYR A 155 -0.22 4.81 13.29
N ALA A 156 0.47 3.94 12.56
CA ALA A 156 1.13 4.31 11.32
C ALA A 156 0.49 3.52 10.17
N GLY A 157 0.50 4.06 8.96
CA GLY A 157 -0.05 3.31 7.84
C GLY A 157 -0.24 4.14 6.59
N TYR A 158 -1.11 3.65 5.71
CA TYR A 158 -1.33 4.24 4.39
C TYR A 158 -2.80 4.47 4.09
N VAL A 159 -3.07 5.60 3.44
CA VAL A 159 -4.33 5.89 2.75
C VAL A 159 -4.08 6.03 1.26
N LEU A 160 -5.12 5.84 0.44
CA LEU A 160 -5.05 6.11 -0.99
C LEU A 160 -5.53 7.53 -1.28
N VAL A 161 -4.67 8.32 -1.93
CA VAL A 161 -4.97 9.69 -2.34
C VAL A 161 -4.89 9.83 -3.85
N ASP A 162 -5.78 10.62 -4.45
CA ASP A 162 -5.68 10.97 -5.86
C ASP A 162 -4.42 11.82 -6.09
N ALA A 163 -3.54 11.40 -7.00
CA ALA A 163 -2.34 12.17 -7.31
C ALA A 163 -2.64 13.48 -8.03
N VAL A 164 -3.85 13.68 -8.56
CA VAL A 164 -4.32 14.97 -9.04
C VAL A 164 -4.78 15.81 -7.84
N ILE A 165 -3.83 16.22 -7.01
CA ILE A 165 -4.06 17.34 -6.09
C ILE A 165 -4.18 18.57 -6.99
N LYS A 166 -5.40 18.88 -7.42
CA LYS A 166 -5.72 20.20 -7.98
C LYS A 166 -5.35 21.20 -6.91
N SER A 167 -4.29 21.97 -7.17
CA SER A 167 -3.82 23.10 -6.36
C SER A 167 -5.00 23.83 -5.71
N GLY A 168 -5.24 23.60 -4.42
CA GLY A 168 -6.37 24.24 -3.72
C GLY A 168 -6.80 23.57 -2.41
N ALA A 169 -6.59 22.26 -2.26
CA ALA A 169 -6.75 21.62 -0.96
C ALA A 169 -5.37 21.51 -0.30
N SER A 170 -5.11 22.36 0.68
CA SER A 170 -4.05 22.18 1.67
C SER A 170 -4.32 20.90 2.46
N ILE A 171 -4.00 19.75 1.86
CA ILE A 171 -3.72 18.54 2.61
C ILE A 171 -2.44 18.86 3.35
N GLY A 172 -2.53 18.99 4.67
CA GLY A 172 -1.37 19.03 5.53
C GLY A 172 -0.57 17.76 5.31
N MET A 173 0.36 17.81 4.35
CA MET A 173 1.45 16.85 4.29
C MET A 173 2.21 17.04 5.59
N VAL A 174 1.93 16.18 6.56
CA VAL A 174 2.89 15.91 7.62
C VAL A 174 4.05 15.24 6.90
N PHE A 175 4.96 16.07 6.40
CA PHE A 175 6.27 15.62 5.97
C PHE A 175 6.88 14.97 7.20
N ALA A 176 6.93 13.64 7.22
CA ALA A 176 7.88 12.93 8.06
C ALA A 176 9.28 13.18 7.46
N SER A 177 9.76 14.42 7.59
CA SER A 177 11.16 14.81 7.37
C SER A 177 12.08 14.27 8.46
N ALA A 178 11.80 13.06 8.96
CA ALA A 178 12.48 12.42 10.09
C ALA A 178 12.94 10.98 9.78
N MET A 179 12.89 10.53 8.52
CA MET A 179 13.48 9.25 8.12
C MET A 179 14.97 9.29 7.80
N ILE A 180 15.69 10.39 8.11
CA ILE A 180 17.13 10.51 7.84
C ILE A 180 18.03 10.48 9.10
N PRO A 181 17.59 10.73 10.36
CA PRO A 181 18.45 10.48 11.51
C PRO A 181 18.26 9.13 12.21
N PHE A 182 17.15 8.40 11.99
CA PHE A 182 16.89 7.17 12.77
C PHE A 182 17.78 5.98 12.41
N LEU A 183 18.44 5.99 11.26
CA LEU A 183 19.45 4.99 10.88
C LEU A 183 20.88 5.32 11.40
N ALA A 184 21.07 6.50 12.01
CA ALA A 184 22.36 6.92 12.57
C ALA A 184 22.47 6.74 14.10
N LEU A 185 21.47 6.13 14.76
CA LEU A 185 21.47 5.90 16.22
C LEU A 185 21.68 4.43 16.63
N PHE A 186 22.05 3.56 15.68
CA PHE A 186 22.42 2.18 15.96
C PHE A 186 23.77 1.79 15.34
N TRP A 187 24.81 2.59 15.61
CA TRP A 187 26.22 2.17 15.63
C TRP A 187 26.91 2.85 16.82
#